data_AF-A0A4Q3XQQ6-F1
#
_entry.id   AF-A0A4Q3XQQ6-F1
#
_cell.length_a   1.000
_cell.length_b   1.000
_cell.length_c   1.000
_cell.angle_alpha   90.00
_cell.angle_beta   90.00
_cell.angle_gamma   90.00
#
_symmetry.space_group_name_H-M   'P 1'
#
loop_
_entity.id
_entity.type
_entity.pdbx_description
1 polymer ?
#
loop_
_entity_poly.entity_id
_entity_poly.type
_entity_poly.pdbx_seq_one_letter_code
_entity_poly.pdbx_strand_id
1 'polypeptide(L)'
;MTSSVSHLAIIGGGFSGALQAINLLRHDGPRATLIERRPRAGEGLAYGDAAPGHLLNVRAKGMNAFPDDPDGFVRWLALRHPEFSRDCFVPRLIYGEYLRELLALEM
;
A
#
# COMPACT_ATOMS: atom_id res chain seq x y z
N MET A 1 28.11 20.16 6.54
CA MET A 1 26.90 20.00 7.37
C MET A 1 25.74 19.69 6.44
N THR A 2 25.32 18.44 6.33
CA THR A 2 24.04 18.11 5.71
C THR A 2 22.96 18.48 6.71
N SER A 3 22.07 19.42 6.39
CA SER A 3 20.92 19.68 7.27
C SER A 3 20.08 18.42 7.32
N SER A 4 19.73 17.96 8.52
CA SER A 4 18.79 16.85 8.68
C SER A 4 17.40 17.35 8.29
N VAL A 5 16.79 16.75 7.28
CA VAL A 5 15.38 16.99 6.97
C VAL A 5 14.56 16.50 8.17
N SER A 6 13.80 17.40 8.79
CA SER A 6 12.98 17.08 9.98
C SER A 6 11.50 16.88 9.66
N HIS A 7 11.07 17.32 8.47
CA HIS A 7 9.69 17.17 7.98
C HIS A 7 9.65 17.03 6.45
N LEU A 8 8.87 16.07 5.96
CA LEU A 8 8.63 15.80 4.53
C LEU A 8 7.16 16.00 4.19
N ALA A 9 6.89 16.65 3.06
CA ALA A 9 5.55 16.66 2.45
C ALA A 9 5.53 15.67 1.30
N ILE A 10 4.58 14.73 1.30
CA ILE A 10 4.39 13.71 0.27
C ILE A 10 3.13 14.07 -0.51
N ILE A 11 3.29 14.41 -1.79
CA ILE A 11 2.17 14.79 -2.66
C ILE A 11 1.70 13.56 -3.43
N GLY A 12 0.47 13.13 -3.16
CA GLY A 12 -0.15 11.94 -3.72
C GLY A 12 -0.15 10.78 -2.72
N GLY A 13 -1.33 10.39 -2.25
CA GLY A 13 -1.59 9.26 -1.37
C GLY A 13 -2.02 8.01 -2.11
N GLY A 14 -1.50 7.77 -3.32
CA GLY A 14 -1.56 6.44 -3.93
C GLY A 14 -0.53 5.48 -3.33
N PHE A 15 -0.34 4.33 -3.97
CA PHE A 15 0.59 3.28 -3.54
C PHE A 15 1.96 3.79 -3.07
N SER A 16 2.68 4.53 -3.93
CA SER A 16 4.03 4.97 -3.62
C SER A 16 4.08 5.95 -2.45
N GLY A 17 3.15 6.90 -2.37
CA GLY A 17 3.13 7.88 -1.29
C GLY A 17 2.73 7.25 0.05
N ALA A 18 1.77 6.33 0.02
CA ALA A 18 1.36 5.58 1.21
C ALA A 18 2.49 4.69 1.75
N LEU A 19 3.14 3.90 0.89
CA LEU A 19 4.27 3.08 1.33
C LEU A 19 5.48 3.92 1.73
N GLN A 20 5.71 5.08 1.12
CA GLN A 20 6.75 6.00 1.57
C GLN A 20 6.44 6.52 2.98
N ALA A 21 5.19 6.92 3.25
CA ALA A 21 4.78 7.38 4.57
C ALA A 21 4.94 6.28 5.63
N ILE A 22 4.50 5.06 5.34
CA ILE A 22 4.66 3.91 6.23
C ILE A 22 6.14 3.60 6.49
N ASN A 23 6.98 3.57 5.45
CA ASN A 23 8.40 3.29 5.62
C ASN A 23 9.13 4.38 6.43
N LEU A 24 8.70 5.65 6.35
CA LEU A 24 9.25 6.69 7.21
C LEU A 24 8.94 6.40 8.68
N LEU A 25 7.73 5.91 9.01
CA LEU A 25 7.37 5.54 10.39
C LEU A 25 8.14 4.30 10.85
N ARG A 26 8.20 3.25 10.03
CA ARG A 26 8.88 1.98 10.35
C ARG A 26 10.39 2.10 10.58
N HIS A 27 11.02 3.14 10.06
CA HIS A 27 12.47 3.32 10.09
C HIS A 27 12.89 4.60 10.83
N ASP A 28 12.05 5.12 11.73
CA ASP A 28 12.33 6.32 12.55
C ASP A 28 12.77 7.53 11.70
N GLY A 29 12.15 7.67 10.53
CA GLY A 29 12.38 8.76 9.59
C GLY A 29 11.79 10.09 10.07
N PRO A 30 11.99 11.19 9.30
CA PRO A 30 11.37 12.47 9.62
C PRO A 30 9.84 12.40 9.63
N ARG A 31 9.23 13.37 10.31
CA ARG A 31 7.77 13.56 10.27
C ARG A 31 7.30 13.74 8.82
N ALA A 32 6.14 13.20 8.50
CA ALA A 32 5.59 13.27 7.15
C ALA A 32 4.17 13.87 7.16
N THR A 33 3.85 14.65 6.14
CA THR A 33 2.48 15.04 5.80
C THR A 33 2.13 14.44 4.45
N LEU A 34 1.16 13.52 4.43
CA LEU A 34 0.62 12.93 3.21
C LEU A 34 -0.54 13.78 2.69
N ILE A 35 -0.43 14.28 1.47
CA ILE A 35 -1.44 15.14 0.83
C ILE A 35 -2.08 14.35 -0.31
N GLU A 36 -3.35 13.99 -0.14
CA GLU A 36 -4.16 13.30 -1.14
C GLU A 36 -5.42 14.11 -1.44
N ARG A 37 -5.76 14.22 -2.73
CA ARG A 37 -6.95 14.93 -3.17
C ARG A 37 -8.21 14.09 -2.98
N ARG A 38 -8.09 12.77 -3.08
CA ARG A 38 -9.19 11.82 -2.89
C ARG A 38 -9.58 11.69 -1.41
N PRO A 39 -10.81 11.24 -1.12
CA PRO A 39 -11.26 11.02 0.28
C PRO A 39 -10.48 9.94 1.03
N ARG A 40 -9.75 9.07 0.33
CA ARG A 40 -8.98 7.96 0.91
C ARG A 40 -7.58 7.92 0.29
N ALA A 41 -6.58 7.75 1.14
CA ALA A 41 -5.20 7.45 0.76
C ALA A 41 -4.94 5.93 0.79
N GLY A 42 -3.81 5.50 0.24
CA GLY A 42 -3.40 4.10 0.08
C GLY A 42 -3.59 3.59 -1.33
N GLU A 43 -4.81 3.68 -1.84
CA GLU A 43 -5.25 2.98 -3.05
C GLU A 43 -4.80 3.69 -4.34
N GLY A 44 -4.97 5.02 -4.39
CA GLY A 44 -4.73 5.83 -5.59
C GLY A 44 -5.56 5.40 -6.81
N LEU A 45 -5.19 5.89 -8.00
CA LEU A 45 -5.90 5.56 -9.24
C LEU A 45 -5.83 4.06 -9.59
N ALA A 46 -4.67 3.45 -9.35
CA ALA A 46 -4.40 2.08 -9.80
C ALA A 46 -5.27 1.03 -9.10
N TYR A 47 -5.61 1.27 -7.83
CA TYR A 47 -6.27 0.29 -6.98
C TYR A 47 -7.62 0.76 -6.42
N GLY A 48 -7.89 2.07 -6.39
CA GLY A 48 -9.17 2.62 -5.91
C GLY A 48 -10.21 2.84 -7.01
N ASP A 49 -9.76 3.14 -8.24
CA ASP A 49 -10.63 3.46 -9.39
C ASP A 49 -10.67 2.30 -10.42
N ALA A 50 -10.24 1.09 -10.02
CA ALA A 50 -10.18 -0.05 -10.90
C ALA A 50 -11.59 -0.62 -11.19
N ALA A 51 -11.84 -1.05 -12.43
CA ALA A 51 -13.07 -1.78 -12.74
C ALA A 51 -13.05 -3.19 -12.10
N PRO A 52 -14.21 -3.81 -11.81
CA PRO A 52 -14.27 -5.13 -11.15
C PRO A 52 -13.45 -6.23 -11.84
N GLY A 53 -13.28 -6.16 -13.16
CA GLY A 53 -12.48 -7.12 -13.94
C GLY A 53 -10.99 -6.79 -14.04
N HIS A 54 -10.52 -5.67 -13.50
CA HIS A 54 -9.10 -5.31 -13.55
C HIS A 54 -8.31 -6.11 -12.52
N LEU A 55 -7.56 -7.09 -13.01
CA LEU A 55 -6.67 -7.90 -12.18
C LEU A 55 -5.29 -7.25 -12.02
N LEU A 56 -4.57 -7.67 -10.98
CA LEU A 56 -3.14 -7.45 -10.83
C LEU A 56 -2.40 -8.09 -12.01
N ASN A 57 -1.31 -7.46 -12.43
CA ASN A 57 -0.41 -8.00 -13.46
C ASN A 57 0.67 -8.94 -12.89
N VAL A 58 0.70 -9.10 -11.57
CA VAL A 58 1.58 -10.02 -10.84
C VAL A 58 0.72 -10.90 -9.96
N ARG A 59 1.16 -12.15 -9.75
CA ARG A 59 0.48 -13.08 -8.84
C ARG A 59 0.57 -12.56 -7.40
N ALA A 60 -0.40 -12.91 -6.55
CA ALA A 60 -0.45 -12.43 -5.17
C ALA A 60 0.88 -12.60 -4.40
N LYS A 61 1.59 -13.73 -4.57
CA LYS A 61 2.90 -13.98 -3.96
C LYS A 61 4.01 -12.99 -4.33
N GLY A 62 3.85 -12.20 -5.39
CA GLY A 62 4.80 -11.18 -5.83
C GLY A 62 4.32 -9.75 -5.61
N MET A 63 3.19 -9.57 -4.93
CA MET A 63 2.55 -8.26 -4.70
C MET A 63 2.70 -7.77 -3.25
N ASN A 64 3.67 -8.30 -2.49
CA ASN A 64 3.95 -7.83 -1.13
C ASN A 64 4.33 -6.35 -1.10
N ALA A 65 3.86 -5.64 -0.06
CA ALA A 65 4.12 -4.21 0.09
C ALA A 65 5.56 -3.92 0.58
N PHE A 66 6.18 -4.85 1.31
CA PHE A 66 7.47 -4.65 1.94
C PHE A 66 8.45 -5.79 1.60
N PRO A 67 9.69 -5.48 1.22
CA PRO A 67 10.68 -6.51 0.86
C PRO A 67 11.04 -7.45 2.02
N ASP A 68 10.99 -6.97 3.26
CA ASP A 68 11.28 -7.73 4.48
C ASP A 68 10.07 -8.54 4.98
N ASP A 69 8.90 -8.37 4.36
CA ASP A 69 7.70 -9.18 4.58
C ASP A 69 7.10 -9.70 3.25
N PRO A 70 7.76 -10.69 2.63
CA PRO A 70 7.39 -11.18 1.29
C PRO A 70 6.03 -11.88 1.24
N ASP A 71 5.51 -12.35 2.37
CA ASP A 71 4.21 -13.04 2.43
C ASP A 71 3.09 -12.14 3.00
N GLY A 72 3.35 -10.86 3.29
CA GLY A 72 2.40 -9.97 3.95
C GLY A 72 1.03 -9.89 3.26
N PHE A 73 1.02 -9.72 1.94
CA PHE A 73 -0.23 -9.68 1.17
C PHE A 73 -0.93 -11.05 1.14
N VAL A 74 -0.18 -12.15 1.02
CA VAL A 74 -0.74 -13.51 1.00
C VAL A 74 -1.36 -13.87 2.35
N ARG A 75 -0.71 -13.49 3.47
CA ARG A 75 -1.27 -13.68 4.82
C ARG A 75 -2.54 -12.86 5.00
N TRP A 76 -2.56 -11.62 4.52
CA TRP A 76 -3.77 -10.78 4.58
C TRP A 76 -4.91 -11.37 3.75
N LEU A 77 -4.62 -11.84 2.53
CA LEU A 77 -5.61 -12.52 1.67
C LEU A 77 -6.21 -13.75 2.35
N ALA A 78 -5.39 -14.62 2.94
CA ALA A 78 -5.87 -15.82 3.62
C ALA A 78 -6.89 -15.52 4.73
N LEU A 79 -6.83 -14.33 5.34
CA LEU A 79 -7.75 -13.89 6.38
C LEU A 79 -9.00 -13.19 5.84
N ARG A 80 -8.89 -12.43 4.74
CA ARG A 80 -9.98 -11.56 4.24
C ARG A 80 -10.70 -12.09 3.00
N HIS A 81 -9.96 -12.77 2.12
CA HIS A 81 -10.42 -13.27 0.83
C HIS A 81 -9.85 -14.68 0.59
N PRO A 82 -10.26 -15.69 1.40
CA PRO A 82 -9.70 -17.05 1.38
C PRO A 82 -9.92 -17.81 0.06
N GLU A 83 -10.78 -17.30 -0.83
CA GLU A 83 -10.99 -17.82 -2.18
C GLU A 83 -9.81 -17.57 -3.13
N PHE A 84 -8.90 -16.65 -2.82
CA PHE A 84 -7.71 -16.39 -3.63
C PHE A 84 -6.48 -17.10 -3.08
N SER A 85 -5.83 -17.89 -3.93
CA SER A 85 -4.53 -18.48 -3.62
C SER A 85 -3.38 -17.50 -3.90
N ARG A 86 -2.21 -17.80 -3.35
CA ARG A 86 -0.97 -17.05 -3.61
C ARG A 86 -0.57 -16.96 -5.09
N ASP A 87 -1.05 -17.89 -5.91
CA ASP A 87 -0.74 -17.95 -7.34
C ASP A 87 -1.79 -17.24 -8.21
N CYS A 88 -2.86 -16.68 -7.63
CA CYS A 88 -3.89 -15.96 -8.39
C CYS A 88 -3.43 -14.55 -8.80
N PHE A 89 -3.96 -14.08 -9.93
CA PHE A 89 -4.02 -12.65 -10.25
C PHE A 89 -5.28 -12.09 -9.59
N VAL A 90 -5.11 -11.37 -8.48
CA VAL A 90 -6.22 -10.88 -7.64
C VAL A 90 -6.78 -9.58 -8.23
N PRO A 91 -8.09 -9.27 -8.08
CA PRO A 91 -8.63 -7.96 -8.43
C PRO A 91 -7.85 -6.80 -7.80
N ARG A 92 -7.62 -5.74 -8.58
CA ARG A 92 -6.91 -4.54 -8.10
C ARG A 92 -7.61 -3.86 -6.95
N LEU A 93 -8.94 -3.91 -6.92
CA LEU A 93 -9.74 -3.35 -5.82
C LEU A 93 -9.42 -4.03 -4.48
N ILE A 94 -9.25 -5.36 -4.47
CA ILE A 94 -8.87 -6.11 -3.26
C ILE A 94 -7.45 -5.74 -2.81
N TYR A 95 -6.53 -5.53 -3.75
CA TYR A 95 -5.21 -5.00 -3.40
C TYR A 95 -5.30 -3.57 -2.82
N GLY A 96 -6.23 -2.76 -3.33
CA GLY A 96 -6.54 -1.46 -2.76
C GLY A 96 -6.97 -1.55 -1.29
N GLU A 97 -7.87 -2.47 -0.96
CA GLU A 97 -8.29 -2.71 0.43
C GLU A 97 -7.10 -3.06 1.32
N TYR A 98 -6.20 -3.92 0.87
CA TYR A 98 -4.96 -4.25 1.58
C TYR A 98 -4.10 -3.02 1.86
N LEU A 99 -3.85 -2.17 0.85
CA LEU A 99 -3.06 -0.94 1.00
C LEU A 99 -3.71 0.06 1.97
N ARG A 100 -5.03 0.19 1.92
CA ARG A 100 -5.78 1.06 2.83
C ARG A 100 -5.68 0.59 4.27
N GLU A 101 -5.80 -0.71 4.51
CA GLU A 101 -5.66 -1.28 5.84
C GLU A 101 -4.24 -1.16 6.37
N LEU A 102 -3.23 -1.40 5.52
CA LEU A 102 -1.83 -1.15 5.88
C LEU A 102 -1.59 0.30 6.33
N LEU A 103 -2.09 1.26 5.56
CA LEU A 103 -1.93 2.67 5.90
C LEU A 103 -2.64 3.05 7.20
N ALA A 104 -3.84 2.51 7.43
CA ALA A 104 -4.61 2.79 8.64
C ALA A 104 -4.05 2.14 9.92
N LEU A 105 -3.27 1.05 9.79
CA LEU A 105 -2.63 0.39 10.94
C LEU A 105 -1.37 1.11 11.41
N GLU A 106 -0.70 1.83 10.52
CA GLU A 106 0.59 2.49 10.78
C GLU A 106 0.42 3.97 11.14
N MET A 107 -0.68 4.61 10.73
CA MET A 107 -0.99 6.01 10.99
C MET A 107 -1.81 6.28 12.25
#